data_AF-A0A7C3C7T2-F1
#
_entry.id   AF-A0A7C3C7T2-F1
#
_cell.length_a   1.000
_cell.length_b   1.000
_cell.length_c   1.000
_cell.angle_alpha   90.00
_cell.angle_beta   90.00
_cell.angle_gamma   90.00
#
_symmetry.space_group_name_H-M   'P 1'
#
loop_
_entity.id
_entity.type
_entity.pdbx_description
1 polymer ?
#
loop_
_entity_poly.entity_id
_entity_poly.type
_entity_poly.pdbx_seq_one_letter_code
_entity_poly.pdbx_strand_id
1 'polypeptide(L)' 'NDNDPKAAREAIITWIKSMPTGVEGRRQMPHFDLTDQQLNDLVDFFEWTSKIKTQNWPPNLAG' A
#
# COMPACT_ATOMS: atom_id res chain seq x y z
N ASN A 1 3.71 13.88 11.38
CA ASN A 1 4.78 12.90 11.68
C ASN A 1 4.58 11.81 10.67
N ASP A 2 5.10 12.02 9.46
CA ASP A 2 4.67 11.27 8.27
C ASP A 2 5.71 10.20 7.89
N ASN A 3 6.70 10.01 8.76
CA ASN A 3 7.85 9.12 8.57
C ASN A 3 7.85 7.93 9.54
N ASP A 4 6.71 7.61 10.17
CA ASP A 4 6.61 6.44 11.05
C ASP A 4 6.28 5.18 10.23
N PRO A 5 7.24 4.26 10.00
CA PRO A 5 7.02 3.07 9.17
C PRO A 5 5.92 2.15 9.72
N LYS A 6 5.70 2.16 11.04
CA LYS A 6 4.57 1.43 11.67
C LYS A 6 3.21 2.01 11.27
N ALA A 7 3.07 3.34 11.26
CA ALA A 7 1.81 3.97 10.88
C ALA A 7 1.50 3.75 9.39
N ALA A 8 2.52 3.80 8.52
CA ALA A 8 2.38 3.49 7.10
C ALA A 8 1.94 2.03 6.88
N ARG A 9 2.52 1.07 7.63
CA ARG A 9 2.16 -0.35 7.59
C ARG A 9 0.69 -0.57 7.95
N GLU A 10 0.24 -0.02 9.06
CA GLU A 10 -1.15 -0.16 9.51
C GLU A 10 -2.14 0.49 8.54
N ALA A 11 -1.79 1.64 7.97
CA ALA A 11 -2.61 2.32 6.97
C ALA A 11 -2.81 1.46 5.70
N ILE A 12 -1.74 0.84 5.18
CA ILE A 12 -1.80 -0.02 3.99
C ILE A 12 -2.62 -1.29 4.28
N ILE A 13 -2.39 -1.94 5.43
CA ILE A 13 -3.14 -3.14 5.82
C ILE A 13 -4.63 -2.83 5.93
N THR A 14 -4.97 -1.72 6.60
CA THR A 14 -6.36 -1.29 6.77
C THR A 14 -7.00 -0.95 5.42
N TRP A 15 -6.25 -0.31 4.51
CA TRP A 15 -6.71 0.00 3.16
C TRP A 15 -7.02 -1.26 2.35
N ILE A 16 -6.14 -2.27 2.37
CA ILE A 16 -6.35 -3.54 1.64
C ILE A 16 -7.57 -4.30 2.21
N LYS A 17 -7.69 -4.38 3.54
CA LYS A 17 -8.84 -5.04 4.20
C LYS A 17 -10.18 -4.33 3.95
N SER A 18 -10.15 -3.02 3.68
CA SER A 18 -11.35 -2.22 3.41
C SER A 18 -11.84 -2.30 1.95
N MET A 19 -11.15 -3.07 1.10
CA MET A 19 -11.58 -3.34 -0.27
C MET A 19 -12.55 -4.54 -0.33
N PRO A 20 -13.57 -4.53 -1.22
CA PRO A 20 -13.89 -3.50 -2.20
C PRO A 20 -14.69 -2.33 -1.62
N THR A 21 -14.46 -1.12 -2.15
CA THR A 21 -15.16 0.10 -1.72
C THR A 21 -16.65 0.15 -2.09
N GLY A 22 -17.11 -0.67 -3.04
CA GLY A 22 -18.52 -0.78 -3.43
C GLY A 22 -19.11 0.44 -4.16
N VAL A 23 -18.30 1.47 -4.42
CA VAL A 23 -18.75 2.69 -5.12
C VAL A 23 -18.96 2.44 -6.61
N GLU A 24 -20.17 2.73 -7.10
CA GLU A 24 -20.55 2.62 -8.51
C GLU A 24 -19.67 3.54 -9.40
N GLY A 25 -19.09 2.98 -10.47
CA GLY A 25 -18.23 3.71 -11.41
C GLY A 25 -16.76 3.88 -10.99
N ARG A 26 -16.35 3.47 -9.78
CA ARG A 26 -14.94 3.53 -9.33
C ARG A 26 -14.20 2.22 -9.64
N ARG A 27 -12.90 2.29 -9.99
CA ARG A 27 -12.04 1.09 -10.10
C ARG A 27 -12.07 0.34 -8.77
N GLN A 28 -12.53 -0.92 -8.79
CA GLN A 28 -12.59 -1.77 -7.62
C GLN A 28 -11.37 -2.68 -7.57
N MET A 29 -10.70 -2.69 -6.43
CA MET A 29 -9.73 -3.74 -6.12
C MET A 29 -10.50 -4.97 -5.61
N PRO A 30 -10.26 -6.17 -6.15
CA PRO A 30 -10.88 -7.39 -5.63
C PRO A 30 -10.52 -7.63 -4.17
N HIS A 31 -11.42 -8.26 -3.41
CA HIS A 31 -11.06 -8.78 -2.10
C HIS A 31 -10.13 -9.98 -2.29
N PHE A 32 -8.88 -9.85 -1.89
CA PHE A 32 -7.97 -10.96 -1.79
C PHE A 32 -8.04 -11.48 -0.36
N ASP A 33 -8.35 -12.76 -0.18
CA ASP A 33 -8.42 -13.42 1.14
C ASP A 33 -6.99 -13.66 1.66
N LEU A 34 -6.26 -12.56 1.89
CA LEU A 34 -4.86 -12.55 2.27
C LEU A 34 -4.75 -12.76 3.77
N THR A 35 -3.86 -13.68 4.14
CA THR A 35 -3.46 -13.85 5.53
C THR A 35 -2.69 -12.62 6.03
N ASP A 36 -2.67 -12.40 7.34
CA ASP A 36 -1.91 -11.30 7.95
C ASP A 36 -0.42 -11.37 7.59
N GLN A 37 0.13 -12.57 7.38
CA GLN A 37 1.50 -12.76 6.92
C GLN A 37 1.71 -12.22 5.49
N GLN A 38 0.82 -12.56 4.55
CA GLN A 38 0.92 -12.06 3.18
C GLN A 38 0.73 -10.54 3.09
N LEU A 39 -0.14 -9.97 3.94
CA LEU A 39 -0.31 -8.53 4.04
C LEU A 39 0.96 -7.85 4.56
N ASN A 40 1.61 -8.46 5.55
CA ASN A 40 2.89 -8.00 6.07
C ASN A 40 3.98 -8.05 4.99
N ASP A 41 4.08 -9.15 4.24
CA ASP A 41 5.06 -9.31 3.17
C ASP A 41 4.85 -8.28 2.03
N LEU A 42 3.60 -7.94 1.70
CA LEU A 42 3.28 -6.91 0.71
C LEU A 42 3.69 -5.50 1.18
N VAL A 43 3.44 -5.18 2.45
CA VAL A 43 3.91 -3.91 3.02
C VAL A 43 5.43 -3.85 3.01
N ASP A 44 6.10 -4.92 3.41
CA ASP A 44 7.56 -4.99 3.44
C ASP A 44 8.14 -4.84 2.01
N PHE A 45 7.45 -5.37 0.99
CA PHE A 45 7.77 -5.14 -0.42
C PHE A 45 7.58 -3.67 -0.85
N PHE A 46 6.49 -3.01 -0.44
CA PHE A 46 6.29 -1.58 -0.75
C PHE A 46 7.30 -0.68 -0.04
N GLU A 47 7.63 -0.99 1.21
CA GLU A 47 8.68 -0.30 1.95
C GLU A 47 10.04 -0.45 1.24
N TRP A 48 10.40 -1.67 0.82
CA TRP A 48 11.62 -1.89 0.05
C TRP A 48 11.62 -1.12 -1.28
N THR A 49 10.50 -1.14 -2.00
CA THR A 49 10.36 -0.46 -3.31
C THR A 49 10.54 1.06 -3.17
N SER A 50 9.99 1.67 -2.12
CA SER A 50 10.16 3.11 -1.84
C SER A 50 11.61 3.54 -1.55
N LYS A 51 12.46 2.58 -1.14
CA LYS A 51 13.88 2.81 -0.83
C LYS A 51 14.79 2.59 -2.04
N ILE A 52 14.26 2.08 -3.17
CA ILE A 52 15.04 1.87 -4.38
C ILE A 52 15.49 3.24 -4.92
N LYS A 53 16.80 3.39 -5.17
CA LYS A 53 17.35 4.56 -5.87
C LYS A 53 16.96 4.51 -7.36
N THR A 54 15.77 4.97 -7.67
CA THR A 54 15.19 5.07 -9.03
C THR A 54 15.65 6.34 -9.78
N GLN A 55 16.90 6.79 -9.58
CA GLN A 55 17.47 7.99 -10.22
C GLN A 55 16.52 9.21 -10.29
N ASN A 56 15.99 9.66 -9.15
CA ASN A 56 15.04 10.78 -9.02
C ASN A 56 13.70 10.59 -9.76
N TRP A 57 13.30 9.35 -10.01
CA TRP A 57 11.98 9.01 -10.52
C TRP A 57 11.09 8.47 -9.37
N PRO A 58 9.82 8.88 -9.23
CA PRO A 58 9.06 9.79 -10.09
C PRO A 58 9.35 11.28 -9.80
N PRO A 59 9.12 12.18 -10.77
CA PRO A 59 9.39 13.61 -10.64
C PRO A 59 8.48 14.33 -9.63
N ASN A 60 7.41 13.69 -9.12
CA ASN A 60 6.49 14.24 -8.12
C ASN A 60 5.94 13.15 -7.18
N LEU A 61 5.38 13.56 -6.03
CA LEU A 61 4.82 12.70 -4.97
C LEU A 61 3.57 11.89 -5.37
N ALA A 62 3.09 12.02 -6.61
CA ALA A 62 1.86 11.39 -7.09
C ALA A 62 2.11 10.07 -7.86
N GLY A 63 3.35 9.55 -7.83
CA GLY A 63 3.73 8.28 -8.44
C GLY A 63 3.50 7.11 -7.51
#